data_AF-A0A5C9BY57-F1
#
_entry.id   AF-A0A5C9BY57-F1
#
_cell.length_a   1.000
_cell.length_b   1.000
_cell.length_c   1.000
_cell.angle_alpha   90.00
_cell.angle_beta   90.00
_cell.angle_gamma   90.00
#
_symmetry.space_group_name_H-M   'P 1'
#
loop_
_entity.id
_entity.type
_entity.pdbx_description
1 polymer ?
#
loop_
_entity_poly.entity_id
_entity_poly.type
_entity_poly.pdbx_seq_one_letter_code
_entity_poly.pdbx_strand_id
1 'polypeptide(L)'
;MQEVKVKDFSFKGQQVFNMLLFVFIVVLSAYLIVQLNSTNYGLFYLVFAAALLYGVLFVFPIGGADMPVVISLLNSFTGVAAACAGFLYNNQVMLTGGILVGAAGTLLTILMCKAMNRSLLNVLIGSFGATASGTQQAVTGNYKEISLSDAAVCMSYANKVIIVPGYGLAVAQAQHVCHELEKLLAEKGVEVKYAIHPVAGRMPGHMNVLLAEADVDYDNLMEMEQANDEFKSTDVVLILGANDVVNPAAKSDPASPIYGMPILEVEQAKTVIVNKRSMKPGYAGIENALFFQPKTSMLFGDAKVALQKLVAEIKAL
;
A
#
# COMPACT_ATOMS: atom_id res chain seq x y z
N MET A 1 17.78 -4.09 8.09
CA MET A 1 17.51 -3.34 9.34
C MET A 1 16.37 -4.04 10.05
N GLN A 2 16.56 -4.44 11.31
CA GLN A 2 15.51 -5.06 12.11
C GLN A 2 14.32 -4.09 12.19
N GLU A 3 13.16 -4.51 11.68
CA GLU A 3 11.91 -3.78 11.89
C GLU A 3 11.75 -3.59 13.40
N VAL A 4 11.89 -2.34 13.86
CA VAL A 4 11.45 -1.95 15.19
C VAL A 4 9.97 -2.30 15.20
N LYS A 5 9.60 -3.40 15.88
CA LYS A 5 8.21 -3.71 16.21
C LYS A 5 7.73 -2.62 17.16
N VAL A 6 7.38 -1.46 16.61
CA VAL A 6 6.53 -0.50 17.31
C VAL A 6 5.18 -1.20 17.41
N LYS A 7 4.95 -1.85 18.54
CA LYS A 7 3.62 -2.34 18.91
C LYS A 7 2.69 -1.14 18.88
N ASP A 8 1.55 -1.24 18.21
CA ASP A 8 0.52 -0.21 18.24
C ASP A 8 0.12 0.03 19.71
N PHE A 9 0.64 1.09 20.32
CA PHE A 9 0.34 1.45 21.69
C PHE A 9 -0.96 2.25 21.67
N SER A 10 -2.09 1.55 21.71
CA SER A 10 -3.38 2.17 22.00
C SER A 10 -3.68 2.06 23.49
N PHE A 11 -4.04 3.17 24.13
CA PHE A 11 -4.59 3.14 25.48
C PHE A 11 -6.12 3.20 25.42
N LYS A 12 -6.79 2.46 26.31
CA LYS A 12 -8.26 2.47 26.39
C LYS A 12 -8.75 3.90 26.70
N GLY A 13 -9.53 4.48 25.79
CA GLY A 13 -10.05 5.86 25.92
C GLY A 13 -9.25 6.93 25.18
N GLN A 14 -8.25 6.57 24.37
CA GLN A 14 -7.42 7.52 23.62
C GLN A 14 -8.21 8.49 22.73
N GLN A 15 -9.26 8.01 22.07
CA GLN A 15 -10.10 8.88 21.23
C GLN A 15 -10.84 9.94 22.04
N VAL A 16 -11.34 9.58 23.21
CA VAL A 16 -12.01 10.52 24.12
C VAL A 16 -11.00 11.55 24.59
N PHE A 17 -9.78 11.13 24.95
CA PHE A 17 -8.71 12.03 25.32
C PHE A 17 -8.30 12.97 24.19
N ASN A 18 -8.12 12.44 22.97
CA ASN A 18 -7.78 13.23 21.78
C ASN A 18 -8.89 14.23 21.43
N MET A 19 -10.15 13.82 21.51
CA MET A 19 -11.29 14.70 21.26
C MET A 19 -11.38 15.81 22.33
N LEU A 20 -11.20 15.48 23.60
CA LEU A 20 -11.17 16.47 24.68
C LEU A 20 -10.01 17.46 24.50
N LEU A 21 -8.81 16.97 24.15
CA LEU A 21 -7.65 17.81 23.87
C LEU A 21 -7.90 18.73 22.66
N PHE A 22 -8.53 18.23 21.61
CA PHE A 22 -8.91 19.03 20.43
C PHE A 22 -9.91 20.14 20.80
N VAL A 23 -10.98 19.81 21.52
CA VAL A 23 -11.97 20.79 21.99
C VAL A 23 -11.29 21.83 22.90
N PHE A 24 -10.40 21.40 23.79
CA PHE A 24 -9.63 22.28 24.66
C PHE A 24 -8.77 23.27 23.86
N ILE A 25 -8.08 22.81 22.82
CA ILE A 25 -7.30 23.67 21.91
C ILE A 25 -8.22 24.69 21.23
N VAL A 26 -9.36 24.26 20.66
CA VAL A 26 -10.30 25.15 19.96
C VAL A 26 -10.88 26.21 20.89
N VAL A 27 -11.27 25.84 22.11
CA VAL A 27 -11.81 26.79 23.11
C VAL A 27 -10.76 27.81 23.52
N LEU A 28 -9.52 27.38 23.78
CA LEU A 28 -8.43 28.31 24.12
C LEU A 28 -8.05 29.22 22.94
N SER A 29 -8.04 28.71 21.72
CA SER A 29 -7.83 29.52 20.52
C SER A 29 -8.94 30.56 20.33
N ALA A 30 -10.21 30.19 20.53
CA ALA A 30 -11.33 31.12 20.47
C ALA A 30 -11.26 32.18 21.59
N TYR A 31 -10.89 31.77 22.80
CA TYR A 31 -10.69 32.68 23.93
C TYR A 31 -9.56 33.69 23.66
N LEU A 32 -8.45 33.26 23.04
CA LEU A 32 -7.37 34.15 22.60
C LEU A 32 -7.84 35.19 21.57
N ILE A 33 -8.77 34.84 20.68
CA ILE A 33 -9.32 35.77 19.67
C ILE A 33 -10.25 36.79 20.32
N VAL A 34 -11.11 36.37 21.25
CA VAL A 34 -12.08 37.25 21.92
C VAL A 34 -11.37 38.19 22.91
N GLN A 35 -10.40 37.68 23.65
CA GLN A 35 -9.67 38.44 24.64
C GLN A 35 -8.39 39.01 24.02
N LEU A 36 -8.56 40.10 23.28
CA LEU A 36 -7.53 40.89 22.56
C LEU A 36 -6.48 41.55 23.50
N ASN A 37 -6.09 40.88 24.58
CA ASN A 37 -5.00 41.31 25.45
C ASN A 37 -3.67 40.87 24.82
N SER A 38 -2.97 41.84 24.24
CA SER A 38 -1.69 41.69 23.52
C SER A 38 -0.53 41.14 24.36
N THR A 39 -0.72 40.91 25.67
CA THR A 39 0.33 40.56 26.63
C THR A 39 0.34 39.08 27.02
N ASN A 40 -0.64 38.28 26.59
CA ASN A 40 -0.82 36.92 27.10
C ASN A 40 -0.08 35.85 26.25
N TYR A 41 1.22 36.03 26.06
CA TYR A 41 2.08 35.10 25.33
C TYR A 41 2.06 33.67 25.93
N GLY A 42 1.81 33.55 27.24
CA GLY A 42 1.71 32.25 27.91
C GLY A 42 0.59 31.36 27.37
N LEU A 43 -0.59 31.93 27.07
CA LEU A 43 -1.70 31.18 26.48
C LEU A 43 -1.40 30.74 25.04
N PHE A 44 -0.73 31.59 24.26
CA PHE A 44 -0.31 31.24 22.90
C PHE A 44 0.65 30.03 22.91
N TYR A 45 1.70 30.07 23.73
CA TYR A 45 2.65 28.95 23.84
C TYR A 45 2.00 27.68 24.41
N LEU A 46 1.01 27.81 25.29
CA LEU A 46 0.23 26.67 25.79
C LEU A 46 -0.57 26.01 24.66
N VAL A 47 -1.29 26.81 23.86
CA VAL A 47 -2.03 26.30 22.68
C VAL A 47 -1.07 25.64 21.70
N PHE A 48 0.09 26.25 21.44
CA PHE A 48 1.11 25.68 20.55
C PHE A 48 1.64 24.32 21.07
N ALA A 49 1.99 24.23 22.36
CA ALA A 49 2.44 22.99 22.98
C ALA A 49 1.34 21.91 22.97
N ALA A 50 0.08 22.29 23.24
CA ALA A 50 -1.05 21.38 23.17
C ALA A 50 -1.30 20.86 21.74
N ALA A 51 -1.14 21.71 20.72
CA ALA A 51 -1.27 21.31 19.32
C ALA A 51 -0.17 20.32 18.89
N LEU A 52 1.08 20.53 19.34
CA LEU A 52 2.17 19.58 19.10
C LEU A 52 1.88 18.22 19.77
N LEU A 53 1.43 18.24 21.03
CA LEU A 53 1.03 17.03 21.74
C LEU A 53 -0.13 16.31 21.03
N TYR A 54 -1.13 17.06 20.58
CA TYR A 54 -2.25 16.52 19.82
C TYR A 54 -1.77 15.87 18.52
N GLY A 55 -0.85 16.49 17.78
CA GLY A 55 -0.28 15.90 16.56
C GLY A 55 0.37 14.54 16.80
N VAL A 56 1.14 14.39 17.88
CA VAL A 56 1.72 13.09 18.28
C VAL A 56 0.62 12.09 18.61
N LEU A 57 -0.33 12.47 19.46
CA LEU A 57 -1.41 11.59 19.92
C LEU A 57 -2.42 11.21 18.83
N PHE A 58 -2.52 12.03 17.77
CA PHE A 58 -3.35 11.79 16.59
C PHE A 58 -2.77 10.69 15.70
N VAL A 59 -1.45 10.66 15.50
CA VAL A 59 -0.78 9.66 14.65
C VAL A 59 -0.51 8.34 15.40
N PHE A 60 -0.30 8.42 16.71
CA PHE A 60 0.06 7.28 17.56
C PHE A 60 -0.83 6.01 17.47
N PRO A 61 -2.18 6.10 17.37
CA PRO A 61 -3.03 4.92 17.34
C PRO A 61 -3.12 4.28 15.94
N ILE A 62 -2.49 4.86 14.93
CA ILE A 62 -2.65 4.45 13.54
C ILE A 62 -1.61 3.38 13.20
N GLY A 63 -2.09 2.21 12.79
CA GLY A 63 -1.23 1.07 12.47
C GLY A 63 -0.31 1.35 11.27
N GLY A 64 0.89 0.76 11.30
CA GLY A 64 1.96 1.06 10.33
C GLY A 64 1.63 0.83 8.85
N ALA A 65 0.56 0.09 8.54
CA ALA A 65 0.11 -0.13 7.18
C ALA A 65 -0.97 0.84 6.68
N ASP A 66 -1.69 1.50 7.60
CA ASP A 66 -2.59 2.62 7.28
C ASP A 66 -1.84 3.96 7.28
N MET A 67 -0.60 3.97 7.78
CA MET A 67 0.31 5.11 7.78
C MET A 67 0.38 5.90 6.44
N PRO A 68 0.33 5.27 5.26
CA PRO A 68 0.41 6.01 3.99
C PRO A 68 -0.79 6.95 3.78
N VAL A 69 -1.98 6.55 4.23
CA VAL A 69 -3.19 7.38 4.18
C VAL A 69 -3.04 8.57 5.12
N VAL A 70 -2.46 8.37 6.30
CA VAL A 70 -2.18 9.43 7.28
C VAL A 70 -1.18 10.43 6.73
N ILE A 71 -0.12 9.96 6.07
CA ILE A 71 0.88 10.83 5.43
C ILE A 71 0.21 11.72 4.39
N SER A 72 -0.64 11.14 3.54
CA SER A 72 -1.41 11.88 2.53
C SER A 72 -2.38 12.90 3.17
N LEU A 73 -3.07 12.53 4.26
CA LEU A 73 -3.95 13.43 4.99
C LEU A 73 -3.20 14.59 5.65
N LEU A 74 -2.08 14.31 6.32
CA LEU A 74 -1.24 15.34 6.93
C LEU A 74 -0.67 16.29 5.87
N ASN A 75 -0.33 15.78 4.68
CA ASN A 75 0.07 16.61 3.54
C ASN A 75 -1.06 17.52 3.04
N SER A 76 -2.32 17.10 3.15
CA SER A 76 -3.45 17.99 2.89
C SER A 76 -3.56 19.08 3.96
N PHE A 77 -3.39 18.73 5.24
CA PHE A 77 -3.44 19.69 6.35
C PHE A 77 -2.32 20.73 6.29
N THR A 78 -1.11 20.37 5.86
CA THR A 78 -0.04 21.36 5.62
C THR A 78 -0.42 22.34 4.51
N GLY A 79 -1.09 21.87 3.45
CA GLY A 79 -1.64 22.74 2.40
C GLY A 79 -2.69 23.72 2.92
N VAL A 80 -3.66 23.24 3.70
CA VAL A 80 -4.69 24.10 4.33
C VAL A 80 -4.06 25.13 5.28
N ALA A 81 -3.08 24.71 6.09
CA ALA A 81 -2.35 25.61 6.98
C ALA A 81 -1.56 26.69 6.20
N ALA A 82 -0.92 26.30 5.09
CA ALA A 82 -0.23 27.24 4.19
C ALA A 82 -1.20 28.24 3.54
N ALA A 83 -2.41 27.81 3.16
CA ALA A 83 -3.45 28.70 2.66
C ALA A 83 -3.89 29.72 3.71
N CYS A 84 -4.12 29.29 4.95
CA CYS A 84 -4.43 30.19 6.08
C CYS A 84 -3.32 31.20 6.35
N ALA A 85 -2.06 30.75 6.32
CA ALA A 85 -0.91 31.65 6.44
C ALA A 85 -0.81 32.60 5.23
N GLY A 86 -1.21 32.15 4.03
CA GLY A 86 -1.28 32.98 2.82
C GLY A 86 -2.25 34.14 2.97
N PHE A 87 -3.42 33.89 3.58
CA PHE A 87 -4.35 34.94 3.99
C PHE A 87 -3.73 35.90 5.02
N LEU A 88 -3.06 35.39 6.04
CA LEU A 88 -2.44 36.21 7.10
C LEU A 88 -1.37 37.17 6.57
N TYR A 89 -0.51 36.69 5.66
CA TYR A 89 0.57 37.49 5.07
C TYR A 89 0.16 38.22 3.78
N ASN A 90 -1.10 38.12 3.36
CA ASN A 90 -1.60 38.64 2.09
C ASN A 90 -0.73 38.20 0.87
N ASN A 91 -0.26 36.95 0.90
CA ASN A 91 0.62 36.40 -0.14
C ASN A 91 -0.18 35.45 -1.06
N GLN A 92 -0.44 35.90 -2.29
CA GLN A 92 -1.21 35.15 -3.28
C GLN A 92 -0.56 33.83 -3.69
N VAL A 93 0.78 33.74 -3.74
CA VAL A 93 1.48 32.51 -4.12
C VAL A 93 1.31 31.45 -3.03
N MET A 94 1.43 31.86 -1.76
CA MET A 94 1.27 30.94 -0.64
C MET A 94 -0.19 30.49 -0.47
N LEU A 95 -1.13 31.40 -0.73
CA LEU A 95 -2.56 31.09 -0.76
C LEU A 95 -2.90 30.06 -1.86
N THR A 96 -2.51 30.33 -3.10
CA THR A 96 -2.83 29.45 -4.24
C THR A 96 -2.11 28.11 -4.13
N GLY A 97 -0.84 28.11 -3.74
CA GLY A 97 -0.07 26.89 -3.49
C GLY A 97 -0.66 26.04 -2.37
N GLY A 98 -1.05 26.68 -1.24
CA GLY A 98 -1.68 25.98 -0.13
C GLY A 98 -3.01 25.32 -0.50
N ILE A 99 -3.87 26.03 -1.24
CA ILE A 99 -5.14 25.49 -1.74
C ILE A 99 -4.90 24.29 -2.67
N LEU A 100 -3.94 24.41 -3.60
CA LEU A 100 -3.60 23.34 -4.53
C LEU A 100 -3.13 22.07 -3.80
N VAL A 101 -2.19 22.21 -2.86
CA VAL A 101 -1.65 21.09 -2.07
C VAL A 101 -2.75 20.48 -1.19
N GLY A 102 -3.57 21.30 -0.54
CA GLY A 102 -4.67 20.85 0.31
C GLY A 102 -5.70 20.03 -0.47
N ALA A 103 -6.12 20.51 -1.64
CA ALA A 103 -7.09 19.83 -2.50
C ALA A 103 -6.52 18.54 -3.11
N ALA A 104 -5.29 18.57 -3.63
CA ALA A 104 -4.65 17.38 -4.19
C ALA A 104 -4.44 16.30 -3.13
N GLY A 105 -3.97 16.68 -1.93
CA GLY A 105 -3.79 15.76 -0.81
C GLY A 105 -5.09 15.14 -0.32
N THR A 106 -6.19 15.90 -0.22
CA THR A 106 -7.49 15.34 0.17
C THR A 106 -8.00 14.32 -0.86
N LEU A 107 -7.94 14.65 -2.15
CA LEU A 107 -8.34 13.74 -3.22
C LEU A 107 -7.51 12.45 -3.22
N LEU A 108 -6.19 12.56 -3.10
CA LEU A 108 -5.31 11.39 -3.02
C LEU A 108 -5.68 10.51 -1.83
N THR A 109 -5.93 11.11 -0.66
CA THR A 109 -6.34 10.39 0.55
C THR A 109 -7.65 9.61 0.31
N ILE A 110 -8.64 10.21 -0.34
CA ILE A 110 -9.91 9.56 -0.66
C ILE A 110 -9.72 8.39 -1.63
N LEU A 111 -8.90 8.57 -2.67
CA LEU A 111 -8.59 7.53 -3.65
C LEU A 111 -7.89 6.34 -2.99
N MET A 112 -6.93 6.59 -2.07
CA MET A 112 -6.29 5.55 -1.29
C MET A 112 -7.29 4.78 -0.42
N CYS A 113 -8.14 5.49 0.33
CA CYS A 113 -9.21 4.88 1.13
C CYS A 113 -10.12 3.99 0.28
N LYS A 114 -10.55 4.48 -0.88
CA LYS A 114 -11.39 3.72 -1.83
C LYS A 114 -10.68 2.48 -2.36
N ALA A 115 -9.41 2.59 -2.72
CA ALA A 115 -8.60 1.47 -3.22
C ALA A 115 -8.31 0.42 -2.14
N MET A 116 -8.29 0.81 -0.86
CA MET A 116 -8.17 -0.10 0.29
C MET A 116 -9.54 -0.64 0.78
N ASN A 117 -10.65 -0.22 0.15
CA ASN A 117 -12.02 -0.43 0.62
C ASN A 117 -12.22 -0.13 2.13
N ARG A 118 -11.57 0.93 2.63
CA ARG A 118 -11.68 1.39 4.02
C ARG A 118 -12.06 2.87 4.05
N SER A 119 -13.06 3.23 4.86
CA SER A 119 -13.44 4.62 5.03
C SER A 119 -12.35 5.40 5.78
N LEU A 120 -12.22 6.71 5.49
CA LEU A 120 -11.28 7.59 6.19
C LEU A 120 -11.50 7.56 7.71
N LEU A 121 -12.76 7.47 8.13
CA LEU A 121 -13.14 7.38 9.53
C LEU A 121 -12.60 6.09 10.18
N ASN A 122 -12.69 4.95 9.50
CA ASN A 122 -12.14 3.68 9.99
C ASN A 122 -10.60 3.67 10.05
N VAL A 123 -9.93 4.48 9.22
CA VAL A 123 -8.48 4.65 9.25
C VAL A 123 -8.06 5.55 10.42
N LEU A 124 -8.75 6.67 10.63
CA LEU A 124 -8.40 7.67 11.66
C LEU A 124 -8.75 7.25 13.08
N ILE A 125 -9.90 6.60 13.24
CA ILE A 125 -10.38 6.14 14.54
C ILE A 125 -9.69 4.83 14.92
N GLY A 126 -9.03 4.16 13.97
CA GLY A 126 -8.66 2.76 14.10
C GLY A 126 -9.93 1.91 14.20
N SER A 127 -9.81 0.60 13.97
CA SER A 127 -10.94 -0.32 14.01
C SER A 127 -11.55 -0.44 15.43
N PHE A 128 -12.35 0.55 15.82
CA PHE A 128 -13.41 0.37 16.80
C PHE A 128 -14.58 -0.27 16.04
N GLY A 129 -14.66 -1.60 16.09
CA GLY A 129 -15.85 -2.30 15.66
C GLY A 129 -15.76 -3.13 14.37
N ALA A 130 -14.58 -3.50 13.89
CA ALA A 130 -14.50 -4.86 13.35
C ALA A 130 -14.59 -5.80 14.57
N THR A 131 -15.81 -6.01 15.07
CA THR A 131 -16.12 -7.30 15.67
C THR A 131 -15.58 -8.33 14.68
N ALA A 132 -14.76 -9.24 15.18
CA ALA A 132 -14.41 -10.45 14.46
C ALA A 132 -15.71 -11.21 14.18
N SER A 133 -16.45 -10.77 13.19
CA SER A 133 -17.71 -11.35 12.74
C SER A 133 -17.35 -12.22 11.56
N GLY A 134 -16.78 -13.37 11.89
CA GLY A 134 -16.36 -14.37 10.95
C GLY A 134 -15.27 -15.22 11.56
N THR A 135 -15.65 -16.38 12.09
CA THR A 135 -14.72 -17.50 12.25
C THR A 135 -14.14 -17.76 10.85
N GLN A 136 -12.92 -17.27 10.60
CA GLN A 136 -12.27 -17.50 9.32
C GLN A 136 -12.13 -18.99 9.13
N GLN A 137 -12.70 -19.51 8.04
CA GLN A 137 -12.37 -20.85 7.59
C GLN A 137 -10.88 -20.84 7.28
N ALA A 138 -10.09 -21.53 8.12
CA ALA A 138 -8.72 -21.85 7.79
C ALA A 138 -8.74 -22.56 6.44
N VAL A 139 -8.10 -21.97 5.43
CA VAL A 139 -8.06 -22.57 4.09
C VAL A 139 -7.00 -23.66 4.18
N THR A 140 -7.41 -24.85 4.62
CA THR A 140 -6.56 -26.04 4.64
C THR A 140 -6.48 -26.63 3.24
N GLY A 141 -5.45 -26.24 2.49
CA GLY A 141 -5.13 -26.80 1.19
C GLY A 141 -3.68 -27.27 1.10
N ASN A 142 -3.41 -28.23 0.22
CA ASN A 142 -2.05 -28.53 -0.19
C ASN A 142 -1.61 -27.47 -1.22
N TYR A 143 -0.50 -26.79 -0.97
CA TYR A 143 0.11 -25.89 -1.96
C TYR A 143 1.07 -26.67 -2.86
N LYS A 144 1.24 -26.23 -4.11
CA LYS A 144 2.26 -26.75 -5.01
C LYS A 144 3.52 -25.90 -4.88
N GLU A 145 4.67 -26.53 -4.78
CA GLU A 145 5.97 -25.84 -4.84
C GLU A 145 6.59 -26.09 -6.22
N ILE A 146 7.22 -25.07 -6.79
CA ILE A 146 7.92 -25.15 -8.09
C ILE A 146 9.40 -24.89 -7.89
N SER A 147 10.24 -25.66 -8.58
CA SER A 147 11.68 -25.43 -8.58
C SER A 147 12.04 -24.20 -9.42
N LEU A 148 13.21 -23.62 -9.18
CA LEU A 148 13.69 -22.46 -9.96
C LEU A 148 13.84 -22.80 -11.45
N SER A 149 14.36 -23.99 -11.77
CA SER A 149 14.54 -24.44 -13.15
C SER A 149 13.20 -24.65 -13.85
N ASP A 150 12.21 -25.23 -13.17
CA ASP A 150 10.86 -25.38 -13.75
C ASP A 150 10.20 -24.01 -13.98
N ALA A 151 10.35 -23.07 -13.05
CA ALA A 151 9.84 -21.71 -13.21
C ALA A 151 10.51 -20.98 -14.38
N ALA A 152 11.83 -21.16 -14.56
CA ALA A 152 12.59 -20.61 -15.68
C ALA A 152 12.13 -21.16 -17.02
N VAL A 153 11.88 -22.47 -17.09
CA VAL A 153 11.33 -23.14 -18.29
C VAL A 153 9.93 -22.62 -18.58
N CYS A 154 9.03 -22.57 -17.59
CA CYS A 154 7.67 -22.06 -17.78
C CYS A 154 7.65 -20.62 -18.33
N MET A 155 8.53 -19.75 -17.86
CA MET A 155 8.58 -18.35 -18.33
C MET A 155 9.30 -18.21 -19.67
N SER A 156 10.34 -19.00 -19.95
CA SER A 156 11.10 -18.90 -21.21
C SER A 156 10.29 -19.37 -22.43
N TYR A 157 9.34 -20.28 -22.24
CA TYR A 157 8.47 -20.80 -23.31
C TYR A 157 7.06 -20.18 -23.29
N ALA A 158 6.80 -19.20 -22.42
CA ALA A 158 5.56 -18.45 -22.42
C ALA A 158 5.55 -17.44 -23.59
N ASN A 159 4.39 -17.14 -24.17
CA ASN A 159 4.28 -16.04 -25.13
C ASN A 159 4.07 -14.71 -24.41
N LYS A 160 3.36 -14.76 -23.26
CA LYS A 160 3.00 -13.57 -22.48
C LYS A 160 3.17 -13.80 -20.98
N VAL A 161 3.94 -12.94 -20.34
CA VAL A 161 4.22 -12.96 -18.90
C VAL A 161 3.80 -11.63 -18.27
N ILE A 162 2.95 -11.69 -17.24
CA ILE A 162 2.60 -10.50 -16.46
C ILE A 162 3.25 -10.60 -15.08
N ILE A 163 4.05 -9.59 -14.72
CA ILE A 163 4.67 -9.47 -13.42
C ILE A 163 3.78 -8.62 -12.51
N VAL A 164 3.44 -9.15 -11.32
CA VAL A 164 2.66 -8.44 -10.29
C VAL A 164 3.61 -8.06 -9.15
N PRO A 165 4.16 -6.84 -9.14
CA PRO A 165 5.04 -6.39 -8.07
C PRO A 165 4.26 -6.08 -6.79
N GLY A 166 4.81 -6.49 -5.65
CA GLY A 166 4.27 -6.17 -4.33
C GLY A 166 5.32 -5.60 -3.39
N TYR A 167 4.92 -5.38 -2.13
CA TYR A 167 5.82 -4.81 -1.12
C TYR A 167 7.09 -5.67 -0.89
N GLY A 168 7.01 -6.99 -1.09
CA GLY A 168 8.18 -7.86 -0.94
C GLY A 168 9.30 -7.56 -1.96
N LEU A 169 8.97 -7.07 -3.17
CA LEU A 169 9.96 -6.59 -4.14
C LEU A 169 10.74 -5.39 -3.60
N ALA A 170 10.02 -4.42 -3.03
CA ALA A 170 10.59 -3.21 -2.46
C ALA A 170 11.49 -3.50 -1.24
N VAL A 171 11.03 -4.38 -0.35
CA VAL A 171 11.81 -4.77 0.84
C VAL A 171 13.11 -5.48 0.45
N ALA A 172 13.09 -6.29 -0.60
CA ALA A 172 14.27 -7.00 -1.09
C ALA A 172 15.19 -6.13 -1.98
N GLN A 173 14.75 -4.93 -2.37
CA GLN A 173 15.46 -4.07 -3.32
C GLN A 173 15.83 -4.83 -4.61
N ALA A 174 14.79 -5.47 -5.18
CA ALA A 174 14.92 -6.39 -6.31
C ALA A 174 14.45 -5.80 -7.66
N GLN A 175 14.08 -4.52 -7.71
CA GLN A 175 13.55 -3.84 -8.90
C GLN A 175 14.48 -3.92 -10.12
N HIS A 176 15.79 -3.69 -9.93
CA HIS A 176 16.76 -3.79 -11.03
C HIS A 176 16.91 -5.21 -11.58
N VAL A 177 16.85 -6.22 -10.71
CA VAL A 177 16.92 -7.63 -11.13
C VAL A 177 15.63 -8.05 -11.83
N CYS A 178 14.49 -7.50 -11.41
CA CYS A 178 13.21 -7.69 -12.07
C CYS A 178 13.22 -7.12 -13.49
N HIS A 179 13.82 -5.93 -13.69
CA HIS A 179 14.00 -5.34 -15.01
C HIS A 179 15.01 -6.10 -15.87
N GLU A 180 16.07 -6.67 -15.27
CA GLU A 180 16.98 -7.59 -15.99
C GLU A 180 16.24 -8.85 -16.47
N LEU A 181 15.34 -9.40 -15.65
CA LEU A 181 14.49 -10.55 -16.03
C LEU A 181 13.55 -10.19 -17.19
N GLU A 182 12.91 -9.03 -17.14
CA GLU A 182 12.07 -8.51 -18.23
C GLU A 182 12.84 -8.44 -19.55
N LYS A 183 14.02 -7.80 -19.54
CA LYS A 183 14.86 -7.66 -20.74
C LYS A 183 15.23 -9.01 -21.34
N LEU A 184 15.61 -9.99 -20.51
CA LEU A 184 15.98 -11.34 -20.99
C LEU A 184 14.80 -12.10 -21.60
N LEU A 185 13.62 -11.97 -21.01
CA LEU A 185 12.40 -12.58 -21.56
C LEU A 185 11.99 -11.89 -22.86
N ALA A 186 12.09 -10.56 -22.93
CA ALA A 186 11.83 -9.79 -24.14
C ALA A 186 12.81 -10.16 -25.29
N GLU A 187 14.09 -10.38 -24.99
CA GLU A 187 15.09 -10.87 -25.96
C GLU A 187 14.74 -12.25 -26.53
N LYS A 188 14.06 -13.09 -25.74
CA LYS A 188 13.52 -14.40 -26.18
C LYS A 188 12.18 -14.29 -26.92
N GLY A 189 11.66 -13.07 -27.12
CA GLY A 189 10.40 -12.81 -27.83
C GLY A 189 9.14 -12.94 -26.97
N VAL A 190 9.28 -12.98 -25.64
CA VAL A 190 8.16 -13.03 -24.70
C VAL A 190 7.63 -11.62 -24.43
N GLU A 191 6.31 -11.40 -24.54
CA GLU A 191 5.68 -10.14 -24.13
C GLU A 191 5.65 -10.06 -22.60
N VAL A 192 6.41 -9.14 -22.01
CA VAL A 192 6.45 -8.92 -20.56
C VAL A 192 5.79 -7.59 -20.21
N LYS A 193 4.83 -7.62 -19.29
CA LYS A 193 4.19 -6.41 -18.76
C LYS A 193 4.09 -6.44 -17.24
N TYR A 194 3.92 -5.29 -16.63
CA TYR A 194 3.74 -5.13 -15.19
C TYR A 194 2.31 -4.76 -14.86
N ALA A 195 1.66 -5.50 -13.97
CA ALA A 195 0.32 -5.18 -13.48
C ALA A 195 0.41 -4.51 -12.10
N ILE A 196 0.14 -3.21 -12.06
CA ILE A 196 0.26 -2.42 -10.84
C ILE A 196 -1.09 -2.30 -10.14
N HIS A 197 -1.13 -2.74 -8.88
CA HIS A 197 -2.27 -2.46 -8.02
C HIS A 197 -2.14 -1.06 -7.39
N PRO A 198 -3.19 -0.22 -7.33
CA PRO A 198 -3.11 1.15 -6.82
C PRO A 198 -2.55 1.28 -5.40
N VAL A 199 -2.79 0.25 -4.56
CA VAL A 199 -2.29 0.16 -3.17
C VAL A 199 -1.17 -0.88 -2.99
N ALA A 200 -0.50 -1.28 -4.06
CA ALA A 200 0.70 -2.11 -3.95
C ALA A 200 1.80 -1.34 -3.21
N GLY A 201 2.28 -1.92 -2.10
CA GLY A 201 3.39 -1.36 -1.32
C GLY A 201 2.95 -0.68 -0.02
N ARG A 202 3.44 0.55 0.17
CA ARG A 202 3.32 1.37 1.39
C ARG A 202 3.19 2.86 1.08
N MET A 203 2.96 3.22 -0.18
CA MET A 203 2.72 4.59 -0.60
C MET A 203 1.96 4.52 -1.94
N PRO A 204 1.08 5.48 -2.27
CA PRO A 204 0.51 5.56 -3.62
C PRO A 204 1.60 5.66 -4.65
N GLY A 205 1.49 4.90 -5.73
CA GLY A 205 2.49 4.88 -6.80
C GLY A 205 3.85 4.32 -6.36
N HIS A 206 3.95 3.63 -5.21
CA HIS A 206 5.23 3.11 -4.72
C HIS A 206 5.89 2.19 -5.76
N MET A 207 5.11 1.31 -6.41
CA MET A 207 5.67 0.42 -7.43
C MET A 207 6.06 1.19 -8.70
N ASN A 208 5.26 2.17 -9.13
CA ASN A 208 5.57 2.99 -10.32
C ASN A 208 6.92 3.70 -10.15
N VAL A 209 7.15 4.33 -8.99
CA VAL A 209 8.41 5.04 -8.72
C VAL A 209 9.60 4.08 -8.67
N LEU A 210 9.45 2.91 -8.02
CA LEU A 210 10.54 1.92 -7.95
C LEU A 210 10.88 1.29 -9.30
N LEU A 211 9.87 1.05 -10.15
CA LEU A 211 10.10 0.52 -11.49
C LEU A 211 10.70 1.59 -12.42
N ALA A 212 10.27 2.85 -12.27
CA ALA A 212 10.90 3.97 -12.98
C ALA A 212 12.36 4.18 -12.55
N GLU A 213 12.69 4.01 -11.27
CA GLU A 213 14.09 4.01 -10.79
C GLU A 213 14.91 2.86 -11.41
N ALA A 214 14.26 1.75 -11.72
CA ALA A 214 14.89 0.61 -12.40
C ALA A 214 14.96 0.76 -13.93
N ASP A 215 14.55 1.90 -14.49
CA ASP A 215 14.54 2.19 -15.94
C ASP A 215 13.56 1.31 -16.74
N VAL A 216 12.45 0.90 -16.11
CA VAL A 216 11.35 0.20 -16.78
C VAL A 216 10.52 1.20 -17.58
N ASP A 217 10.20 0.86 -18.83
CA ASP A 217 9.37 1.69 -19.70
C ASP A 217 7.94 1.81 -19.14
N TYR A 218 7.39 3.03 -19.16
CA TYR A 218 6.03 3.30 -18.71
C TYR A 218 4.98 2.57 -19.56
N ASP A 219 5.26 2.31 -20.84
CA ASP A 219 4.36 1.57 -21.72
C ASP A 219 4.17 0.11 -21.28
N ASN A 220 5.12 -0.44 -20.51
CA ASN A 220 5.03 -1.78 -19.93
C ASN A 220 4.28 -1.79 -18.60
N LEU A 221 3.97 -0.63 -18.02
CA LEU A 221 3.25 -0.48 -16.75
C LEU A 221 1.74 -0.38 -17.01
N MET A 222 1.02 -1.46 -16.71
CA MET A 222 -0.44 -1.49 -16.80
C MET A 222 -1.08 -1.15 -15.46
N GLU A 223 -2.09 -0.30 -15.53
CA GLU A 223 -3.02 -0.09 -14.43
C GLU A 223 -3.92 -1.31 -14.24
N MET A 224 -4.42 -1.49 -13.01
CA MET A 224 -5.16 -2.68 -12.60
C MET A 224 -6.36 -3.04 -13.50
N GLU A 225 -7.13 -2.06 -13.97
CA GLU A 225 -8.28 -2.30 -14.85
C GLU A 225 -7.86 -2.90 -16.19
N GLN A 226 -6.80 -2.35 -16.80
CA GLN A 226 -6.24 -2.85 -18.06
C GLN A 226 -5.62 -4.24 -17.87
N ALA A 227 -4.87 -4.45 -16.77
CA ALA A 227 -4.27 -5.73 -16.46
C ALA A 227 -5.32 -6.85 -16.26
N ASN A 228 -6.46 -6.52 -15.64
CA ASN A 228 -7.54 -7.48 -15.41
C ASN A 228 -8.17 -8.01 -16.70
N ASP A 229 -8.24 -7.19 -17.75
CA ASP A 229 -8.72 -7.63 -19.07
C ASP A 229 -7.71 -8.55 -19.78
N GLU A 230 -6.40 -8.34 -19.56
CA GLU A 230 -5.34 -9.11 -20.21
C GLU A 230 -5.03 -10.47 -19.55
N PHE A 231 -5.40 -10.69 -18.28
CA PHE A 231 -5.06 -11.93 -17.56
C PHE A 231 -5.57 -13.21 -18.25
N LYS A 232 -6.74 -13.16 -18.90
CA LYS A 232 -7.31 -14.32 -19.63
C LYS A 232 -6.43 -14.80 -20.78
N SER A 233 -5.68 -13.89 -21.41
CA SER A 233 -4.74 -14.18 -22.49
C SER A 233 -3.30 -14.44 -22.02
N THR A 234 -3.06 -14.38 -20.71
CA THR A 234 -1.71 -14.47 -20.14
C THR A 234 -1.33 -15.91 -19.83
N ASP A 235 -0.13 -16.31 -20.27
CA ASP A 235 0.39 -17.67 -20.06
C ASP A 235 0.90 -17.86 -18.63
N VAL A 236 1.74 -16.93 -18.16
CA VAL A 236 2.33 -17.00 -16.82
C VAL A 236 2.20 -15.66 -16.10
N VAL A 237 1.73 -15.69 -14.86
CA VAL A 237 1.76 -14.53 -13.95
C VAL A 237 2.82 -14.77 -12.88
N LEU A 238 3.77 -13.85 -12.76
CA LEU A 238 4.80 -13.89 -11.72
C LEU A 238 4.48 -12.86 -10.63
N ILE A 239 4.04 -13.35 -9.47
CA ILE A 239 3.72 -12.51 -8.31
C ILE A 239 4.97 -12.34 -7.45
N LEU A 240 5.44 -11.10 -7.28
CA LEU A 240 6.66 -10.78 -6.55
C LEU A 240 6.35 -10.10 -5.22
N GLY A 241 6.16 -10.92 -4.18
CA GLY A 241 5.96 -10.39 -2.82
C GLY A 241 4.65 -9.62 -2.63
N ALA A 242 3.63 -9.91 -3.44
CA ALA A 242 2.26 -9.44 -3.26
C ALA A 242 1.42 -10.53 -2.58
N ASN A 243 0.45 -10.13 -1.74
CA ASN A 243 -0.46 -11.08 -1.08
C ASN A 243 -1.91 -10.57 -1.12
N ASP A 244 -2.20 -9.48 -0.41
CA ASP A 244 -3.60 -9.04 -0.24
C ASP A 244 -4.21 -8.52 -1.55
N VAL A 245 -3.40 -7.87 -2.41
CA VAL A 245 -3.80 -7.32 -3.71
C VAL A 245 -4.13 -8.37 -4.78
N VAL A 246 -3.84 -9.65 -4.50
CA VAL A 246 -4.12 -10.79 -5.38
C VAL A 246 -4.99 -11.84 -4.68
N ASN A 247 -5.61 -11.51 -3.54
CA ASN A 247 -6.37 -12.47 -2.76
C ASN A 247 -7.84 -12.55 -3.23
N PRO A 248 -8.31 -13.70 -3.77
CA PRO A 248 -9.68 -13.85 -4.27
C PRO A 248 -10.75 -13.67 -3.18
N ALA A 249 -10.38 -13.83 -1.90
CA ALA A 249 -11.28 -13.62 -0.77
C ALA A 249 -11.93 -12.23 -0.74
N ALA A 250 -11.32 -11.22 -1.39
CA ALA A 250 -11.92 -9.89 -1.53
C ALA A 250 -13.25 -9.91 -2.31
N LYS A 251 -13.47 -10.90 -3.19
CA LYS A 251 -14.69 -11.04 -3.99
C LYS A 251 -15.60 -12.16 -3.49
N SER A 252 -15.02 -13.26 -3.03
CA SER A 252 -15.76 -14.49 -2.74
C SER A 252 -16.29 -14.58 -1.31
N ASP A 253 -15.62 -13.93 -0.34
CA ASP A 253 -15.94 -14.09 1.08
C ASP A 253 -16.40 -12.76 1.72
N PRO A 254 -17.71 -12.56 1.95
CA PRO A 254 -18.26 -11.40 2.64
C PRO A 254 -17.75 -11.22 4.09
N ALA A 255 -17.23 -12.27 4.72
CA ALA A 255 -16.67 -12.21 6.07
C ALA A 255 -15.19 -11.77 6.08
N SER A 256 -14.56 -11.67 4.91
CA SER A 256 -13.16 -11.27 4.80
C SER A 256 -12.97 -9.79 5.12
N PRO A 257 -11.93 -9.40 5.89
CA PRO A 257 -11.60 -7.99 6.16
C PRO A 257 -11.30 -7.16 4.89
N ILE A 258 -10.99 -7.82 3.78
CA ILE A 258 -10.71 -7.20 2.48
C ILE A 258 -11.87 -7.34 1.50
N TYR A 259 -13.05 -7.79 1.94
CA TYR A 259 -14.22 -7.92 1.08
C TYR A 259 -14.56 -6.59 0.41
N GLY A 260 -14.79 -6.59 -0.90
CA GLY A 260 -15.06 -5.41 -1.72
C GLY A 260 -13.83 -4.60 -2.15
N MET A 261 -12.62 -4.99 -1.72
CA MET A 261 -11.38 -4.42 -2.26
C MET A 261 -11.22 -4.83 -3.73
N PRO A 262 -10.95 -3.89 -4.66
CA PRO A 262 -10.56 -4.29 -6.01
C PRO A 262 -9.25 -5.09 -5.92
N ILE A 263 -9.10 -6.12 -6.73
CA ILE A 263 -7.92 -7.00 -6.74
C ILE A 263 -7.49 -7.28 -8.17
N LEU A 264 -6.24 -7.71 -8.34
CA LEU A 264 -5.76 -8.27 -9.59
C LEU A 264 -6.24 -9.72 -9.73
N GLU A 265 -6.97 -10.01 -10.80
CA GLU A 265 -7.63 -11.30 -11.07
C GLU A 265 -6.67 -12.32 -11.68
N VAL A 266 -5.53 -12.51 -11.02
CA VAL A 266 -4.43 -13.36 -11.49
C VAL A 266 -4.83 -14.83 -11.67
N GLU A 267 -5.89 -15.29 -11.01
CA GLU A 267 -6.42 -16.66 -11.15
C GLU A 267 -6.97 -16.98 -12.56
N GLN A 268 -7.26 -15.93 -13.35
CA GLN A 268 -7.72 -16.07 -14.74
C GLN A 268 -6.60 -16.49 -15.70
N ALA A 269 -5.33 -16.31 -15.32
CA ALA A 269 -4.20 -16.74 -16.13
C ALA A 269 -4.09 -18.28 -16.22
N LYS A 270 -3.26 -18.76 -17.16
CA LYS A 270 -3.03 -20.21 -17.32
C LYS A 270 -2.23 -20.77 -16.14
N THR A 271 -1.15 -20.11 -15.76
CA THR A 271 -0.26 -20.49 -14.65
C THR A 271 0.09 -19.28 -13.79
N VAL A 272 0.11 -19.45 -12.47
CA VAL A 272 0.49 -18.40 -11.52
C VAL A 272 1.68 -18.89 -10.69
N ILE A 273 2.76 -18.11 -10.65
CA ILE A 273 3.95 -18.38 -9.84
C ILE A 273 4.04 -17.30 -8.76
N VAL A 274 4.05 -17.71 -7.49
CA VAL A 274 4.08 -16.80 -6.35
C VAL A 274 5.42 -16.86 -5.63
N ASN A 275 6.18 -15.77 -5.70
CA ASN A 275 7.41 -15.63 -4.94
C ASN A 275 7.18 -14.98 -3.58
N LYS A 276 7.50 -15.74 -2.51
CA LYS A 276 7.49 -15.24 -1.13
C LYS A 276 8.43 -16.05 -0.24
N ARG A 277 8.81 -15.48 0.92
CA ARG A 277 9.75 -16.12 1.86
C ARG A 277 9.15 -17.29 2.65
N SER A 278 7.84 -17.25 2.92
CA SER A 278 7.15 -18.26 3.75
C SER A 278 5.63 -18.16 3.55
N MET A 279 4.84 -19.11 4.06
CA MET A 279 3.37 -19.06 4.00
C MET A 279 2.71 -18.02 4.93
N LYS A 280 3.49 -17.18 5.62
CA LYS A 280 2.94 -16.13 6.49
C LYS A 280 1.95 -15.20 5.75
N PRO A 281 0.89 -14.75 6.44
CA PRO A 281 -0.12 -13.86 5.88
C PRO A 281 0.46 -12.48 5.54
N GLY A 282 -0.32 -11.74 4.75
CA GLY A 282 0.01 -10.38 4.31
C GLY A 282 -0.32 -9.35 5.38
N TYR A 283 -0.69 -8.15 4.94
CA TYR A 283 -1.04 -7.09 5.88
C TYR A 283 -2.37 -7.37 6.59
N ALA A 284 -3.39 -7.80 5.84
CA ALA A 284 -4.71 -8.09 6.38
C ALA A 284 -4.74 -9.28 7.38
N GLY A 285 -3.60 -9.98 7.57
CA GLY A 285 -3.49 -11.09 8.52
C GLY A 285 -4.27 -12.34 8.08
N ILE A 286 -4.75 -12.37 6.84
CA ILE A 286 -5.54 -13.47 6.28
C ILE A 286 -4.70 -14.39 5.41
N GLU A 287 -5.08 -15.66 5.40
CA GLU A 287 -4.58 -16.61 4.41
C GLU A 287 -5.17 -16.30 3.03
N ASN A 288 -4.44 -16.68 1.99
CA ASN A 288 -4.82 -16.42 0.61
C ASN A 288 -5.19 -17.72 -0.09
N ALA A 289 -6.45 -17.83 -0.49
CA ALA A 289 -6.99 -19.01 -1.16
C ALA A 289 -6.29 -19.28 -2.51
N LEU A 290 -5.74 -18.25 -3.17
CA LEU A 290 -5.02 -18.38 -4.43
C LEU A 290 -3.84 -19.37 -4.32
N PHE A 291 -3.16 -19.41 -3.18
CA PHE A 291 -1.95 -20.22 -2.99
C PHE A 291 -2.21 -21.73 -2.99
N PHE A 292 -3.48 -22.12 -2.80
CA PHE A 292 -3.92 -23.51 -2.79
C PHE A 292 -4.60 -23.92 -4.10
N GLN A 293 -4.76 -23.00 -5.05
CA GLN A 293 -5.38 -23.30 -6.34
C GLN A 293 -4.46 -24.19 -7.20
N PRO A 294 -5.02 -25.08 -8.03
CA PRO A 294 -4.23 -26.05 -8.80
C PRO A 294 -3.34 -25.40 -9.87
N LYS A 295 -3.66 -24.18 -10.32
CA LYS A 295 -2.88 -23.40 -11.29
C LYS A 295 -1.76 -22.58 -10.65
N THR A 296 -1.71 -22.53 -9.32
CA THR A 296 -0.77 -21.71 -8.57
C THR A 296 0.37 -22.56 -8.04
N SER A 297 1.58 -22.09 -8.25
CA SER A 297 2.81 -22.69 -7.75
C SER A 297 3.59 -21.70 -6.91
N MET A 298 4.10 -22.17 -5.78
CA MET A 298 4.86 -21.37 -4.81
C MET A 298 6.35 -21.49 -5.12
N LEU A 299 7.02 -20.35 -5.26
CA LEU A 299 8.47 -20.23 -5.40
C LEU A 299 9.04 -19.60 -4.13
N PHE A 300 9.51 -20.42 -3.20
CA PHE A 300 10.00 -19.89 -1.92
C PHE A 300 11.39 -19.27 -2.03
N GLY A 301 11.56 -18.11 -1.40
CA GLY A 301 12.85 -17.43 -1.31
C GLY A 301 12.72 -15.95 -1.00
N ASP A 302 13.87 -15.31 -0.76
CA ASP A 302 13.96 -13.86 -0.85
C ASP A 302 13.80 -13.42 -2.30
N ALA A 303 13.05 -12.34 -2.56
CA ALA A 303 12.69 -11.95 -3.92
C ALA A 303 13.92 -11.63 -4.78
N LYS A 304 14.93 -10.97 -4.21
CA LYS A 304 16.16 -10.63 -4.95
C LYS A 304 16.94 -11.88 -5.31
N VAL A 305 17.12 -12.77 -4.34
CA VAL A 305 17.87 -14.02 -4.53
C VAL A 305 17.17 -14.95 -5.51
N ALA A 306 15.84 -15.07 -5.41
CA ALA A 306 15.05 -15.89 -6.31
C ALA A 306 15.14 -15.37 -7.75
N LEU A 307 14.95 -14.06 -7.95
CA LEU A 307 15.05 -13.42 -9.27
C LEU A 307 16.46 -13.56 -9.88
N GLN A 308 17.52 -13.35 -9.09
CA GLN A 308 18.90 -13.50 -9.57
C GLN A 308 19.18 -14.92 -10.08
N LYS A 309 18.71 -15.93 -9.34
CA LYS A 309 18.84 -17.32 -9.76
C LYS A 309 18.00 -17.63 -10.99
N LEU A 310 16.79 -17.06 -11.06
CA LEU A 310 15.90 -17.21 -12.20
C LEU A 310 16.52 -16.64 -13.48
N VAL A 311 17.09 -15.44 -13.39
CA VAL A 311 17.85 -14.79 -14.46
C VAL A 311 19.02 -15.67 -14.91
N ALA A 312 19.77 -16.25 -13.97
CA ALA A 312 20.89 -17.14 -14.29
C ALA A 312 20.45 -18.42 -15.02
N GLU A 313 19.36 -19.05 -14.57
CA GLU A 313 18.79 -20.24 -15.21
C GLU A 313 18.26 -19.93 -16.62
N ILE A 314 17.58 -18.79 -16.81
CA ILE A 314 17.06 -18.38 -18.12
C ILE A 314 18.19 -18.08 -19.11
N LYS A 315 19.32 -17.54 -18.65
CA LYS A 315 20.52 -17.35 -19.48
C LYS A 315 21.19 -18.67 -19.88
N ALA A 316 21.01 -19.72 -19.09
CA ALA A 316 21.57 -21.04 -19.37
C ALA A 316 20.71 -21.87 -20.33
N LEU A 317 19.45 -21.48 -20.55
CA LEU A 317 18.50 -22.05 -21.51
C LEU A 317 18.63 -21.41 -22.90
#